data_AF-A0A955YCF9-F1
#
_entry.id   AF-A0A955YCF9-F1
#
_cell.length_a   1.000
_cell.length_b   1.000
_cell.length_c   1.000
_cell.angle_alpha   90.00
_cell.angle_beta   90.00
_cell.angle_gamma   90.00
#
_symmetry.space_group_name_H-M   'P 1'
#
loop_
_entity.id
_entity.type
_entity.pdbx_description
1 polymer ?
#
loop_
_entity_poly.entity_id
_entity_poly.type
_entity_poly.pdbx_seq_one_letter_code
_entity_poly.pdbx_strand_id
1 'polypeptide(L)'
;MSARIDHAVTSGTFSLDGETFDVDNNVWVVGDDTECVVIDAPHDAAAILAAVGDRTLKAIVCTHAHDDHVRVAPALREAAGAPILLHRDDQPVWELTHPDLLWDVDLADGQRIEVGGTTL
;
A
#
# COMPACT_ATOMS: atom_id res chain seq x y z
N MET A 1 6.44 -12.76 18.58
CA MET A 1 7.09 -11.49 19.00
C MET A 1 6.00 -10.43 19.05
N SER A 2 6.25 -9.22 19.58
CA SER A 2 5.23 -8.16 19.56
C SER A 2 5.27 -7.42 18.23
N ALA A 3 4.11 -7.01 17.72
CA ALA A 3 4.03 -6.13 16.57
C ALA A 3 4.81 -4.82 16.79
N ARG A 4 5.40 -4.31 15.72
CA ARG A 4 6.06 -3.02 15.60
C ARG A 4 5.52 -2.27 14.39
N ILE A 5 5.88 -0.99 14.31
CA ILE A 5 5.59 -0.11 13.19
C ILE A 5 6.93 0.40 12.67
N ASP A 6 7.22 0.13 11.41
CA ASP A 6 8.32 0.75 10.67
C ASP A 6 7.77 1.82 9.71
N HIS A 7 8.63 2.75 9.33
CA HIS A 7 8.27 3.92 8.54
C HIS A 7 9.28 4.12 7.40
N ALA A 8 8.78 4.46 6.23
CA ALA A 8 9.58 4.93 5.10
C ALA A 8 8.93 6.18 4.50
N VAL A 9 9.74 6.98 3.81
CA VAL A 9 9.29 8.10 3.00
C VAL A 9 9.72 7.83 1.57
N THR A 10 8.80 8.00 0.63
CA THR A 10 9.11 7.98 -0.81
C THR A 10 8.67 9.30 -1.42
N SER A 11 9.42 9.79 -2.40
CA SER A 11 9.16 11.07 -3.05
C SER A 11 8.74 10.83 -4.49
N GLY A 12 7.80 11.64 -4.97
CA GLY A 12 7.30 11.55 -6.33
C GLY A 12 6.30 12.66 -6.62
N THR A 13 5.26 12.33 -7.38
CA THR A 13 4.26 13.32 -7.78
C THR A 13 2.85 12.88 -7.41
N PHE A 14 2.01 13.84 -7.08
CA PHE A 14 0.57 13.69 -6.89
C PHE A 14 -0.16 14.49 -7.97
N SER A 15 -1.17 13.90 -8.60
CA SER A 15 -1.98 14.58 -9.61
C SER A 15 -3.45 14.66 -9.24
N LEU A 16 -3.99 15.90 -9.23
CA LEU A 16 -5.38 16.19 -8.90
C LEU A 16 -5.88 17.37 -9.74
N ASP A 17 -7.08 17.23 -10.30
CA ASP A 17 -7.77 18.30 -11.06
C ASP A 17 -6.94 18.95 -12.18
N GLY A 18 -6.04 18.18 -12.80
CA GLY A 18 -5.19 18.63 -13.90
C GLY A 18 -3.91 19.35 -13.46
N GLU A 19 -3.65 19.43 -12.16
CA GLU A 19 -2.40 19.91 -11.59
C GLU A 19 -1.54 18.73 -11.11
N THR A 20 -0.22 18.96 -11.03
CA THR A 20 0.76 17.99 -10.53
C THR A 20 1.67 18.66 -9.51
N PHE A 21 1.88 18.00 -8.38
CA PHE A 21 2.66 18.50 -7.26
C PHE A 21 3.77 17.53 -6.89
N ASP A 22 4.95 18.03 -6.57
CA ASP A 22 5.99 17.23 -5.92
C ASP A 22 5.59 16.99 -4.47
N VAL A 23 5.62 15.72 -4.05
CA VAL A 23 5.18 15.29 -2.72
C VAL A 23 6.12 14.25 -2.12
N ASP A 24 6.14 14.22 -0.79
CA ASP A 24 6.69 13.14 0.02
C ASP A 24 5.52 12.38 0.66
N ASN A 25 5.42 11.07 0.41
CA ASN A 25 4.41 10.21 1.00
C ASN A 25 5.05 9.28 2.04
N ASN A 26 4.39 9.17 3.19
CA ASN A 26 4.73 8.21 4.21
C ASN A 26 4.23 6.82 3.82
N VAL A 27 5.04 5.81 4.08
CA VAL A 27 4.67 4.40 4.01
C VAL A 27 4.85 3.79 5.39
N TRP A 28 3.84 3.07 5.85
CA TRP A 28 3.88 2.39 7.14
C TRP A 28 3.93 0.88 6.94
N VAL A 29 4.82 0.20 7.67
CA VAL A 29 4.91 -1.25 7.70
C VAL A 29 4.56 -1.74 9.10
N VAL A 30 3.49 -2.50 9.23
CA VAL A 30 2.99 -2.97 10.53
C VAL A 30 3.04 -4.48 10.61
N GLY A 31 3.68 -5.01 11.64
CA GLY A 31 3.82 -6.46 11.82
C GLY A 31 4.93 -6.83 12.79
N ASP A 32 5.34 -8.09 12.81
CA ASP A 32 6.46 -8.57 13.64
C ASP A 32 7.69 -8.87 12.77
N ASP A 33 8.65 -9.66 13.29
CA ASP A 33 9.86 -10.02 12.55
C ASP A 33 9.65 -11.04 11.42
N THR A 34 8.45 -11.58 11.26
CA THR A 34 8.16 -12.66 10.31
C THR A 34 7.14 -12.27 9.24
N GLU A 35 6.16 -11.45 9.59
CA GLU A 35 5.12 -10.99 8.66
C GLU A 35 4.73 -9.53 8.92
N CYS A 36 4.24 -8.87 7.89
CA CYS A 36 3.76 -7.50 7.98
C CYS A 36 2.72 -7.18 6.92
N VAL A 37 2.04 -6.05 7.08
CA VAL A 37 1.28 -5.36 6.03
C VAL A 37 1.94 -4.02 5.74
N VAL A 38 1.77 -3.54 4.52
CA VAL A 38 2.15 -2.19 4.09
C VAL A 38 0.89 -1.35 4.00
N ILE A 39 0.92 -0.14 4.55
CA ILE A 39 -0.12 0.89 4.37
C ILE A 39 0.38 1.88 3.31
N ASP A 40 -0.34 1.91 2.19
CA ASP A 40 -0.06 2.66 0.96
C ASP A 40 1.23 2.26 0.21
N ALA A 41 1.19 2.38 -1.12
CA ALA A 41 2.28 2.06 -2.02
C ALA A 41 2.48 3.20 -3.06
N PRO A 42 3.07 4.33 -2.61
CA PRO A 42 3.23 5.57 -3.36
C PRO A 42 4.22 5.48 -4.54
N HIS A 43 5.51 5.79 -4.35
CA HIS A 43 6.40 6.18 -5.46
C HIS A 43 7.54 5.20 -5.76
N ASP A 44 7.94 4.36 -4.80
CA ASP A 44 9.12 3.48 -4.95
C ASP A 44 8.89 2.10 -4.31
N ALA A 45 8.59 1.11 -5.14
CA ALA A 45 8.38 -0.27 -4.68
C ALA A 45 9.64 -0.88 -4.06
N ALA A 46 10.83 -0.52 -4.53
CA ALA A 46 12.08 -1.06 -3.99
C ALA A 46 12.37 -0.50 -2.59
N ALA A 47 12.12 0.79 -2.37
CA ALA A 47 12.21 1.40 -1.04
C ALA A 47 11.20 0.78 -0.06
N ILE A 48 9.98 0.51 -0.52
CA ILE A 48 8.95 -0.16 0.29
C ILE A 48 9.37 -1.60 0.63
N LEU A 49 9.88 -2.36 -0.35
CA LEU A 49 10.41 -3.71 -0.11
C LEU A 49 11.61 -3.70 0.84
N ALA A 50 12.47 -2.68 0.78
CA ALA A 50 13.56 -2.52 1.73
C ALA A 50 13.04 -2.29 3.16
N ALA A 51 11.95 -1.52 3.31
CA ALA A 51 11.29 -1.36 4.61
C ALA A 51 10.65 -2.67 5.08
N VAL A 52 10.04 -3.46 4.18
CA VAL A 52 9.52 -4.81 4.48
C VAL A 52 10.64 -5.76 4.92
N GLY A 53 11.81 -5.72 4.28
CA GLY A 53 12.93 -6.62 4.59
C GLY A 53 12.59 -8.07 4.30
N ASP A 54 13.04 -9.00 5.16
CA ASP A 54 12.86 -10.45 4.97
C ASP A 54 11.47 -10.97 5.41
N ARG A 55 10.55 -10.07 5.76
CA ARG A 55 9.21 -10.43 6.26
C ARG A 55 8.29 -10.83 5.12
N THR A 56 7.36 -11.72 5.42
CA THR A 56 6.25 -12.03 4.51
C THR A 56 5.30 -10.84 4.46
N LEU A 57 5.18 -10.19 3.31
CA LEU A 57 4.17 -9.17 3.08
C LEU A 57 2.81 -9.84 2.89
N LYS A 58 1.90 -9.62 3.84
CA LYS A 58 0.58 -10.25 3.89
C LYS A 58 -0.46 -9.53 3.02
N ALA A 59 -0.35 -8.22 2.92
CA ALA A 59 -1.24 -7.36 2.17
C ALA A 59 -0.61 -5.98 1.94
N ILE A 60 -1.00 -5.36 0.83
CA ILE A 60 -0.80 -3.94 0.55
C ILE A 60 -2.16 -3.27 0.78
N VAL A 61 -2.30 -2.53 1.87
CA VAL A 61 -3.56 -1.90 2.26
C VAL A 61 -3.53 -0.46 1.80
N CYS A 62 -4.34 -0.13 0.79
CA CYS A 62 -4.46 1.22 0.25
C CYS A 62 -5.55 1.98 1.01
N THR A 63 -5.21 3.16 1.50
CA THR A 63 -6.13 4.02 2.26
C THR A 63 -7.20 4.65 1.36
N HIS A 64 -6.84 4.94 0.11
CA HIS A 64 -7.69 5.40 -1.00
C HIS A 64 -6.89 5.34 -2.30
N ALA A 65 -7.50 5.64 -3.46
CA ALA A 65 -6.88 5.40 -4.77
C ALA A 65 -6.26 6.60 -5.50
N HIS A 66 -5.93 7.69 -4.81
CA HIS A 66 -5.11 8.73 -5.43
C HIS A 66 -3.74 8.18 -5.83
N ASP A 67 -3.18 8.71 -6.93
CA ASP A 67 -1.99 8.16 -7.56
C ASP A 67 -0.78 8.15 -6.60
N ASP A 68 -0.65 9.15 -5.75
CA ASP A 68 0.40 9.23 -4.73
C ASP A 68 0.23 8.24 -3.57
N HIS A 69 -0.86 7.47 -3.50
CA HIS A 69 -1.05 6.38 -2.53
C HIS A 69 -0.96 4.98 -3.17
N VAL A 70 -1.27 4.85 -4.46
CA VAL A 70 -1.40 3.53 -5.11
C VAL A 70 -0.47 3.28 -6.28
N ARG A 71 0.26 4.28 -6.76
CA ARG A 71 0.99 4.22 -8.04
C ARG A 71 1.85 2.98 -8.20
N VAL A 72 2.60 2.58 -7.18
CA VAL A 72 3.43 1.36 -7.24
C VAL A 72 2.80 0.13 -6.59
N ALA A 73 1.53 0.18 -6.16
CA ALA A 73 0.84 -0.98 -5.57
C ALA A 73 0.86 -2.22 -6.48
N PRO A 74 0.58 -2.13 -7.80
CA PRO A 74 0.68 -3.30 -8.67
C PRO A 74 2.11 -3.83 -8.78
N ALA A 75 3.12 -2.95 -8.90
CA ALA A 75 4.52 -3.38 -8.97
C ALA A 75 4.97 -4.07 -7.67
N LEU A 76 4.52 -3.55 -6.52
CA LEU A 76 4.79 -4.15 -5.21
C LEU A 76 4.09 -5.50 -5.06
N ARG A 77 2.84 -5.65 -5.54
CA ARG A 77 2.13 -6.93 -5.59
C ARG A 77 2.91 -7.95 -6.40
N GLU A 78 3.33 -7.62 -7.63
CA GLU A 78 4.06 -8.55 -8.49
C GLU A 78 5.39 -8.97 -7.86
N ALA A 79 6.08 -8.05 -7.17
CA ALA A 79 7.36 -8.33 -6.54
C ALA A 79 7.23 -9.16 -5.25
N ALA A 80 6.19 -8.93 -4.44
CA ALA A 80 6.03 -9.56 -3.13
C ALA A 80 5.05 -10.74 -3.12
N GLY A 81 4.19 -10.89 -4.13
CA GLY A 81 3.09 -11.84 -4.16
C GLY A 81 1.96 -11.52 -3.17
N ALA A 82 1.88 -10.29 -2.68
CA ALA A 82 0.92 -9.86 -1.66
C ALA A 82 -0.30 -9.16 -2.29
N PRO A 83 -1.54 -9.50 -1.88
CA PRO A 83 -2.74 -8.88 -2.44
C PRO A 83 -2.86 -7.39 -2.08
N ILE A 84 -3.41 -6.63 -3.01
CA ILE A 84 -3.84 -5.24 -2.82
C ILE A 84 -5.26 -5.25 -2.25
N LEU A 85 -5.43 -4.59 -1.12
CA LEU A 85 -6.70 -4.36 -0.45
C LEU A 85 -7.07 -2.88 -0.62
N LEU A 86 -8.21 -2.62 -1.24
CA LEU A 86 -8.71 -1.28 -1.49
C LEU A 86 -10.24 -1.27 -1.39
N HIS A 87 -10.82 -0.16 -0.96
CA HIS A 87 -12.27 -0.05 -0.89
C HIS A 87 -12.87 0.00 -2.30
N ARG A 88 -13.96 -0.73 -2.54
CA ARG A 88 -14.56 -0.85 -3.87
C ARG A 88 -15.03 0.49 -4.48
N ASP A 89 -15.39 1.46 -3.66
CA ASP A 89 -15.87 2.77 -4.13
C ASP A 89 -14.75 3.65 -4.67
N ASP A 90 -13.48 3.27 -4.44
CA ASP A 90 -12.33 3.94 -5.03
C ASP A 90 -12.10 3.56 -6.50
N GLN A 91 -12.87 2.62 -7.08
CA GLN A 91 -12.71 2.17 -8.47
C GLN A 91 -12.55 3.33 -9.48
N PRO A 92 -13.40 4.38 -9.47
CA PRO A 92 -13.29 5.44 -10.45
C PRO A 92 -11.98 6.24 -10.35
N VAL A 93 -11.39 6.33 -9.16
CA VAL A 93 -10.11 7.03 -8.92
C VAL A 93 -8.94 6.10 -9.26
N TRP A 94 -9.04 4.83 -8.89
CA TRP A 94 -8.04 3.80 -9.24
C TRP A 94 -7.80 3.72 -10.75
N GLU A 95 -8.88 3.71 -11.55
CA GLU A 95 -8.81 3.64 -13.01
C GLU A 95 -8.08 4.85 -13.64
N LEU A 96 -7.95 5.99 -12.94
CA LEU A 96 -7.16 7.13 -13.41
C LEU A 96 -5.66 6.83 -13.42
N THR A 97 -5.19 5.99 -12.51
CA THR A 97 -3.79 5.59 -12.38
C THR A 97 -3.51 4.24 -13.05
N HIS A 98 -4.46 3.31 -12.96
CA HIS A 98 -4.29 1.90 -13.35
C HIS A 98 -5.47 1.42 -14.21
N PRO A 99 -5.66 1.93 -15.44
CA PRO A 99 -6.85 1.68 -16.25
C PRO A 99 -7.06 0.21 -16.65
N ASP A 100 -5.99 -0.58 -16.67
CA ASP A 100 -5.99 -1.97 -17.14
C ASP A 100 -5.75 -2.99 -16.02
N LEU A 101 -5.67 -2.55 -14.75
CA LEU A 101 -5.36 -3.41 -13.61
C LEU A 101 -6.44 -3.27 -12.55
N LEU A 102 -6.69 -4.36 -11.81
CA LEU A 102 -7.53 -4.34 -10.62
C LEU A 102 -6.68 -4.62 -9.37
N TRP A 103 -7.21 -4.21 -8.22
CA TRP A 103 -6.78 -4.73 -6.91
C TRP A 103 -7.37 -6.14 -6.69
N ASP A 104 -6.94 -6.80 -5.62
CA ASP A 104 -7.20 -8.24 -5.44
C ASP A 104 -8.36 -8.52 -4.47
N VAL A 105 -8.55 -7.66 -3.46
CA VAL A 105 -9.56 -7.85 -2.40
C VAL A 105 -10.25 -6.53 -2.06
N ASP A 106 -11.58 -6.51 -2.15
CA ASP A 106 -12.38 -5.38 -1.66
C ASP A 106 -12.24 -5.26 -0.14
N LEU A 107 -11.68 -4.15 0.31
CA LEU A 107 -11.63 -3.79 1.73
C LEU A 107 -13.01 -3.30 2.17
N ALA A 108 -13.57 -3.88 3.24
CA ALA A 108 -14.90 -3.57 3.75
C ALA A 108 -14.87 -2.77 5.06
N ASP A 109 -15.93 -2.01 5.33
CA ASP A 109 -16.12 -1.32 6.61
C ASP A 109 -16.09 -2.30 7.79
N GLY A 110 -15.37 -1.92 8.85
CA GLY A 110 -15.15 -2.74 10.04
C GLY A 110 -14.32 -4.01 9.82
N GLN A 111 -13.75 -4.22 8.63
CA GLN A 111 -12.86 -5.35 8.37
C GLN A 111 -11.62 -5.26 9.26
N ARG A 112 -11.30 -6.38 9.91
CA ARG A 112 -10.15 -6.54 10.80
C ARG A 112 -9.01 -7.24 10.07
N ILE A 113 -7.80 -6.71 10.18
CA ILE A 113 -6.61 -7.28 9.54
C ILE A 113 -5.66 -7.80 10.62
N GLU A 114 -5.54 -9.13 10.72
CA GLU A 114 -4.63 -9.77 11.67
C GLU A 114 -3.20 -9.81 11.09
N VAL A 115 -2.22 -9.36 11.88
CA VAL A 115 -0.81 -9.35 11.48
C VAL A 115 0.10 -9.31 12.72
N GLY A 116 1.15 -10.14 12.76
CA GLY A 116 2.19 -10.04 13.79
C GLY A 116 1.68 -10.15 15.23
N GLY A 117 0.60 -10.91 15.44
CA GLY A 117 -0.05 -11.09 16.75
C GLY A 117 -0.89 -9.89 17.23
N THR A 118 -1.19 -8.93 16.35
CA THR A 118 -2.14 -7.83 16.60
C THR A 118 -3.23 -7.79 15.53
N THR A 119 -4.26 -6.99 15.76
CA THR A 119 -5.29 -6.68 14.77
C THR A 119 -5.29 -5.18 14.46
N LEU A 120 -5.40 -4.85 13.18
CA LEU A 120 -5.72 -3.52 12.67
C LEU A 120 -7.23 -3.41 12.44
#